data_AF-A0A0M8PWG7-F1
#
_entry.id   AF-A0A0M8PWG7-F1
#
_cell.length_a   1.000
_cell.length_b   1.000
_cell.length_c   1.000
_cell.angle_alpha   90.00
_cell.angle_beta   90.00
_cell.angle_gamma   90.00
#
_symmetry.space_group_name_H-M   'P 1'
#
loop_
_entity.id
_entity.type
_entity.pdbx_description
1 polymer ?
#
loop_
_entity_poly.entity_id
_entity_poly.type
_entity_poly.pdbx_seq_one_letter_code
_entity_poly.pdbx_strand_id
1 'polypeptide(L)'
;MFTDNIISKEELVDYRELTDNKIKEHQTKKTQLNEKMNEYENFEVSISKKLKDNLSLEELTPRILHSLVERITCTHEGEIHIHYTFVNPLEVG
;
A
#
# COMPACT_ATOMS: atom_id res chain seq x y z
N MET A 1 -32.85 46.94 9.04
CA MET A 1 -31.37 46.84 8.98
C MET A 1 -31.06 45.42 8.54
N PHE A 2 -30.34 45.22 7.43
CA PHE A 2 -30.11 43.90 6.82
C PHE A 2 -28.62 43.68 6.50
N THR A 3 -27.72 43.95 7.43
CA THR A 3 -26.26 43.79 7.20
C THR A 3 -25.58 42.84 8.18
N ASP A 4 -26.34 42.03 8.91
CA ASP A 4 -25.80 41.18 9.98
C ASP A 4 -25.01 39.94 9.49
N ASN A 5 -24.70 39.83 8.19
CA ASN A 5 -24.00 38.69 7.59
C ASN A 5 -23.03 39.09 6.45
N ILE A 6 -22.54 40.33 6.43
CA ILE A 6 -21.58 40.76 5.41
C ILE A 6 -20.17 40.58 5.95
N ILE A 7 -19.46 39.57 5.43
CA ILE A 7 -18.03 39.42 5.68
C ILE A 7 -17.27 40.63 5.13
N SER A 8 -16.25 41.06 5.86
CA SER A 8 -15.35 42.11 5.42
C SER A 8 -14.48 41.64 4.26
N LYS A 9 -13.89 42.61 3.53
CA LYS A 9 -12.95 42.32 2.44
C LYS A 9 -11.72 41.55 2.93
N GLU A 10 -11.27 41.83 4.15
CA GLU A 10 -10.14 41.15 4.79
C GLU A 10 -10.49 39.69 5.09
N GLU A 11 -11.66 39.43 5.70
CA GLU A 11 -12.14 38.06 5.95
C GLU A 11 -12.30 37.26 4.65
N LEU A 12 -12.79 37.88 3.56
CA LEU A 12 -12.87 37.23 2.25
C LEU A 12 -11.48 36.83 1.72
N VAL A 13 -10.46 37.67 1.91
CA VAL A 13 -9.08 37.38 1.48
C VAL A 13 -8.51 36.22 2.31
N ASP A 14 -8.71 36.23 3.62
CA ASP A 14 -8.23 35.19 4.52
C ASP A 14 -8.89 33.84 4.21
N TYR A 15 -10.21 33.81 3.98
CA TYR A 15 -10.91 32.57 3.60
C TYR A 15 -10.43 32.02 2.27
N ARG A 16 -10.12 32.90 1.31
CA ARG A 16 -9.59 32.49 0.01
C ARG A 16 -8.21 31.87 0.15
N GLU A 17 -7.32 32.50 0.91
CA GLU A 17 -5.97 31.98 1.15
C GLU A 17 -6.01 30.63 1.88
N LEU A 18 -6.89 30.50 2.88
CA LEU A 18 -7.06 29.27 3.64
C LEU A 18 -7.62 28.14 2.77
N THR A 19 -8.53 28.47 1.84
CA THR A 19 -9.07 27.52 0.85
C THR A 19 -8.02 27.10 -0.16
N ASP A 20 -7.25 28.05 -0.70
CA ASP A 20 -6.19 27.77 -1.67
C ASP A 20 -5.09 26.89 -1.07
N ASN A 21 -4.75 27.11 0.21
CA ASN A 21 -3.80 26.28 0.95
C ASN A 21 -4.31 24.85 1.16
N LYS A 22 -5.60 24.68 1.53
CA LYS A 22 -6.21 23.34 1.64
C LYS A 22 -6.26 22.61 0.29
N ILE A 23 -6.56 23.32 -0.79
CA ILE A 23 -6.57 22.74 -2.15
C ILE A 23 -5.18 22.23 -2.50
N LYS A 24 -4.14 23.04 -2.26
CA LYS A 24 -2.75 22.63 -2.49
C LYS A 24 -2.37 21.40 -1.67
N GLU A 25 -2.70 21.38 -0.37
CA GLU A 25 -2.41 20.24 0.51
C GLU A 25 -3.09 18.96 0.00
N HIS A 26 -4.37 19.04 -0.38
CA HIS A 26 -5.11 17.90 -0.93
C HIS A 26 -4.53 17.42 -2.26
N GLN A 27 -4.09 18.32 -3.13
CA GLN A 27 -3.41 17.96 -4.38
C GLN A 27 -2.09 17.25 -4.11
N THR A 28 -1.27 17.74 -3.19
CA THR A 28 0.00 17.09 -2.80
C THR A 28 -0.25 15.69 -2.26
N LYS A 29 -1.20 15.51 -1.34
CA LYS A 29 -1.55 14.18 -0.81
C LYS A 29 -2.04 13.24 -1.89
N LYS A 30 -2.85 13.73 -2.84
CA LYS A 30 -3.33 12.93 -3.97
C LYS A 30 -2.17 12.44 -4.84
N THR A 31 -1.21 13.30 -5.15
CA THR A 31 -0.02 12.94 -5.93
C THR A 31 0.81 11.86 -5.22
N GLN A 32 1.09 12.04 -3.93
CA GLN A 32 1.84 11.07 -3.13
C GLN A 32 1.13 9.70 -3.05
N LEU A 33 -0.20 9.71 -2.90
CA LEU A 33 -0.98 8.48 -2.88
C LEU A 33 -0.92 7.76 -4.24
N ASN A 34 -1.00 8.51 -5.33
CA ASN A 34 -0.95 7.98 -6.68
C ASN A 34 0.42 7.41 -7.02
N GLU A 35 1.51 8.05 -6.56
CA GLU A 35 2.87 7.53 -6.66
C GLU A 35 3.01 6.20 -5.92
N LYS A 36 2.56 6.14 -4.65
CA LYS A 36 2.55 4.88 -3.89
C LYS A 36 1.72 3.79 -4.56
N MET A 37 0.56 4.13 -5.09
CA MET A 37 -0.30 3.16 -5.78
C MET A 37 0.38 2.60 -7.04
N ASN A 38 1.04 3.46 -7.83
CA ASN A 38 1.86 3.02 -8.95
C ASN A 38 3.03 2.12 -8.51
N GLU A 39 3.68 2.40 -7.37
CA GLU A 39 4.72 1.53 -6.82
C GLU A 39 4.16 0.14 -6.48
N TYR A 40 2.98 0.07 -5.85
CA TYR A 40 2.32 -1.20 -5.55
C TYR A 40 1.86 -1.95 -6.80
N GLU A 41 1.26 -1.27 -7.78
CA GLU A 41 0.87 -1.90 -9.05
C GLU A 41 2.09 -2.45 -9.80
N ASN A 42 3.19 -1.68 -9.85
CA ASN A 42 4.43 -2.16 -10.46
C ASN A 42 5.03 -3.34 -9.69
N PHE A 43 4.92 -3.35 -8.36
CA PHE A 43 5.34 -4.47 -7.53
C PHE A 43 4.50 -5.72 -7.78
N GLU A 44 3.17 -5.60 -7.82
CA GLU A 44 2.24 -6.70 -8.13
C GLU A 44 2.48 -7.27 -9.54
N VAL A 45 2.67 -6.40 -10.53
CA VAL A 45 3.03 -6.80 -11.90
C VAL A 45 4.38 -7.52 -11.91
N SER A 46 5.37 -7.04 -11.15
CA SER A 46 6.69 -7.69 -11.08
C SER A 46 6.65 -9.06 -10.41
N ILE A 47 5.85 -9.22 -9.35
CA ILE A 47 5.67 -10.50 -8.66
C ILE A 47 4.89 -11.45 -9.53
N SER A 48 3.74 -11.03 -10.08
CA SER A 48 2.93 -11.88 -10.95
C SER A 48 3.68 -12.32 -12.20
N LYS A 49 4.54 -11.47 -12.76
CA LYS A 49 5.45 -11.85 -13.85
C LYS A 49 6.52 -12.84 -13.40
N LYS A 50 7.24 -12.59 -12.29
CA LYS A 50 8.23 -13.54 -11.75
C LYS A 50 7.60 -14.89 -11.37
N LEU A 51 6.37 -14.89 -10.85
CA LEU A 51 5.63 -16.10 -10.55
C LEU A 51 5.23 -16.81 -11.84
N LYS A 52 4.68 -16.12 -12.85
CA LYS A 52 4.36 -16.76 -14.15
C LYS A 52 5.58 -17.30 -14.89
N ASP A 53 6.71 -16.61 -14.80
CA ASP A 53 7.96 -17.00 -15.47
C ASP A 53 8.66 -18.18 -14.76
N ASN A 54 8.51 -18.33 -13.44
CA ASN A 54 9.11 -19.43 -12.66
C ASN A 54 8.11 -20.56 -12.32
N LEU A 55 6.82 -20.29 -12.42
CA LEU A 55 5.72 -21.19 -12.12
C LEU A 55 4.77 -21.16 -13.31
N SER A 56 5.13 -21.88 -14.38
CA SER A 56 4.07 -22.56 -15.09
C SER A 56 3.35 -23.39 -14.01
N LEU A 57 2.06 -23.14 -13.75
CA LEU A 57 1.33 -23.81 -12.66
C LEU A 57 1.38 -25.36 -12.79
N GLU A 58 1.73 -25.84 -13.99
CA GLU A 58 1.97 -27.23 -14.35
C GLU A 58 3.29 -27.80 -13.79
N GLU A 59 4.27 -26.96 -13.45
CA GLU A 59 5.59 -27.32 -12.92
C GLU A 59 5.81 -26.92 -11.45
N LEU A 60 4.73 -26.68 -10.69
CA LEU A 60 4.75 -26.51 -9.22
C LEU A 60 5.19 -27.83 -8.55
N THR A 61 6.46 -28.16 -8.70
CA THR A 61 7.05 -29.35 -8.10
C THR A 61 7.21 -29.11 -6.60
N PRO A 62 7.12 -30.17 -5.77
CA PRO A 62 7.40 -30.09 -4.33
C PRO A 62 8.73 -29.40 -4.03
N ARG A 63 9.71 -29.52 -4.94
CA ARG A 63 11.03 -28.89 -4.84
C ARG A 63 10.96 -27.36 -4.84
N ILE A 64 10.09 -26.76 -5.65
CA ILE A 64 9.89 -25.30 -5.66
C ILE A 64 9.18 -24.86 -4.38
N LEU A 65 8.14 -25.59 -3.95
CA LEU A 65 7.48 -25.34 -2.68
C LEU A 65 8.44 -25.43 -1.48
N HIS A 66 9.34 -26.42 -1.48
CA HIS A 66 10.38 -26.54 -0.45
C HIS A 66 11.40 -25.40 -0.50
N SER A 67 11.71 -24.84 -1.69
CA SER A 67 12.61 -23.68 -1.78
C SER A 67 12.01 -22.39 -1.20
N LEU A 68 10.69 -22.32 -1.07
CA LEU A 68 9.98 -21.19 -0.47
C LEU A 68 9.92 -21.28 1.06
N VAL A 69 10.30 -22.42 1.64
CA VAL A 69 10.31 -22.67 3.08
C VAL A 69 11.73 -22.50 3.59
N GLU A 70 11.93 -21.55 4.51
CA GLU A 70 13.19 -21.33 5.19
C GLU A 70 13.46 -22.42 6.23
N ARG A 71 12.47 -22.73 7.07
CA ARG A 71 12.53 -23.80 8.06
C ARG A 71 11.15 -24.25 8.52
N ILE A 72 11.06 -25.47 9.04
CA ILE A 72 9.85 -25.99 9.68
C ILE A 72 10.21 -26.26 11.15
N THR A 73 9.42 -25.73 12.06
CA THR A 73 9.59 -25.96 13.50
C THR A 73 8.37 -26.67 14.06
N CYS A 74 8.58 -27.82 14.69
CA CYS A 74 7.54 -28.53 15.42
C CYS A 74 7.68 -28.25 16.92
N THR A 75 6.59 -27.85 17.56
CA THR A 75 6.54 -27.72 19.01
C THR A 75 6.31 -29.08 19.66
N HIS A 76 6.65 -29.19 20.95
CA HIS A 76 6.41 -30.38 21.77
C HIS A 76 4.90 -30.65 21.97
N GLU A 77 4.06 -29.65 21.71
CA GLU A 77 2.59 -29.74 21.73
C GLU A 77 2.02 -30.21 20.37
N GLY A 78 2.87 -30.44 19.37
CA GLY A 78 2.47 -30.94 18.06
C GLY A 78 2.12 -29.84 17.06
N GLU A 79 2.40 -28.58 17.35
CA GLU A 79 2.16 -27.47 16.41
C GLU A 79 3.28 -27.41 15.37
N ILE A 80 2.90 -27.35 14.10
CA ILE A 80 3.82 -27.23 12.98
C ILE A 80 3.81 -25.79 12.49
N HIS A 81 4.95 -25.11 12.61
CA HIS A 81 5.15 -23.78 12.08
C HIS A 81 6.04 -23.85 10.83
N ILE A 82 5.55 -23.33 9.71
CA ILE A 82 6.28 -23.24 8.46
C ILE A 82 6.76 -21.80 8.31
N HIS A 83 8.07 -21.60 8.28
CA HIS A 83 8.71 -20.30 8.12
C HIS A 83 9.05 -20.15 6.65
N TYR A 84 8.49 -19.14 5.99
CA TYR A 84 8.70 -18.91 4.56
C TYR A 84 9.80 -17.88 4.32
N THR A 85 10.53 -18.01 3.21
CA THR A 85 11.61 -17.09 2.82
C THR A 85 11.09 -15.74 2.30
N PHE A 86 9.78 -15.55 2.24
CA PHE A 86 9.14 -14.32 1.80
C PHE A 86 8.27 -13.78 2.93
N VAL A 87 8.33 -12.46 3.11
CA VAL A 87 7.48 -11.76 4.08
C VAL A 87 6.07 -11.71 3.51
N ASN A 88 5.08 -12.08 4.33
CA ASN A 88 3.68 -11.92 3.94
C ASN A 88 3.39 -10.42 3.75
N PRO A 89 3.05 -9.95 2.54
CA PRO A 89 2.82 -8.53 2.30
C PRO A 89 1.57 -7.98 3.03
N LEU A 90 0.76 -8.85 3.65
CA LEU A 90 -0.41 -8.50 4.45
C LEU A 90 -0.14 -8.52 5.96
N GLU A 91 1.04 -8.95 6.41
CA GLU A 91 1.46 -8.77 7.80
C GLU A 91 1.85 -7.30 7.99
N VAL A 92 0.90 -6.51 8.46
CA VAL A 92 1.11 -5.12 8.87
C VAL A 92 1.89 -5.15 10.18
N GLY A 93 3.19 -4.84 10.10
CA GLY A 93 4.02 -4.50 11.26
C GLY A 93 3.80 -3.06 11.70
#